data_AF-A0A1Z5JK44-F1
#
_entry.id   AF-A0A1Z5JK44-F1
#
_cell.length_a   1.000
_cell.length_b   1.000
_cell.length_c   1.000
_cell.angle_alpha   90.00
_cell.angle_beta   90.00
_cell.angle_gamma   90.00
#
_symmetry.space_group_name_H-M   'P 1'
#
loop_
_entity.id
_entity.type
_entity.pdbx_description
1 polymer ?
#
loop_
_entity_poly.entity_id
_entity_poly.type
_entity_poly.pdbx_seq_one_letter_code
_entity_poly.pdbx_strand_id
1 'polypeptide(L)'
;MRRPSWFKWIISWFFLVSSLQRPIFQTGVFIPLLLPTFAEILDGPASYARGQELFQQGAYEEAAMELWKAVLLHGSTPPEQQYSVPDVFQLFMQCYSIQGKTADGFAFVASESFRRGQIDMGKSYLEQAFAVDANSAAAKAVRNEFRSLFEETAGDDETSASQDDQSLNADLKGKTPEELYEIGSMHFSEKNFEQCADVFEISCLRSGGQLGPSCVNAVYCRMMISDYGFNGTQFEKDIARIEDFTRKETSLFRLDYSGMSMKEPFAWRRATSVHPHMMLGYPVDPMLKRYVAESCAFMDEPMARATRAVNGQLPPLPDGLPYDVDVYRETFREEFRDPSAKIRVGFVGAGFNSKAVMYLSHDMFRFFDSERFEIHVFSFNPPDHELFIRHSMRGVDWRERVKANVDHFHDCQGMKNDHIEAAKYIHDHQIHILIEWDGYARQGERAQGLFALRPAPLQMIHQEYIGTSGGLFVDYHFTDLITTPINTQDLFVEKLIYMPNHFFSKGHAYQAEVKQPTYEYTPKVEQSRDAKELDPNT
;
A
#
# COMPACT_ATOMS: atom_id res chain seq x y z
N MET A 1 -6.26 35.09 13.56
CA MET A 1 -5.17 34.11 13.75
C MET A 1 -5.37 32.97 12.76
N ARG A 2 -4.40 32.72 11.88
CA ARG A 2 -4.50 31.77 10.75
C ARG A 2 -4.47 30.32 11.27
N ARG A 3 -5.33 29.48 10.68
CA ARG A 3 -5.53 28.06 11.01
C ARG A 3 -4.26 27.25 10.76
N PRO A 4 -3.99 26.16 11.51
CA PRO A 4 -2.96 25.20 11.11
C PRO A 4 -3.51 24.26 10.02
N SER A 5 -2.90 24.25 8.83
CA SER A 5 -3.32 23.40 7.69
C SER A 5 -3.05 21.91 7.93
N TRP A 6 -2.13 21.55 8.83
CA TRP A 6 -1.63 20.18 9.07
C TRP A 6 -2.68 19.13 9.44
N PHE A 7 -3.78 19.52 10.10
CA PHE A 7 -4.83 18.58 10.55
C PHE A 7 -5.61 17.93 9.39
N LYS A 8 -5.77 18.65 8.27
CA LYS A 8 -6.46 18.11 7.08
C LYS A 8 -5.64 17.03 6.35
N TRP A 9 -4.32 17.18 6.35
CA TRP A 9 -3.40 16.36 5.55
C TRP A 9 -3.19 14.97 6.14
N ILE A 10 -3.05 14.89 7.47
CA ILE A 10 -2.95 13.62 8.19
C ILE A 10 -4.26 12.82 8.01
N ILE A 11 -5.41 13.49 8.14
CA ILE A 11 -6.73 12.89 7.93
C ILE A 11 -6.88 12.39 6.49
N SER A 12 -6.46 13.18 5.48
CA SER A 12 -6.49 12.77 4.07
C SER A 12 -5.68 11.49 3.82
N TRP A 13 -4.48 11.37 4.41
CA TRP A 13 -3.66 10.14 4.34
C TRP A 13 -4.31 8.93 5.00
N PHE A 14 -4.87 9.11 6.21
CA PHE A 14 -5.63 8.05 6.89
C PHE A 14 -6.82 7.59 6.05
N PHE A 15 -7.51 8.53 5.37
CA PHE A 15 -8.59 8.20 4.44
C PHE A 15 -8.06 7.49 3.18
N LEU A 16 -6.89 7.87 2.65
CA LEU A 16 -6.28 7.27 1.46
C LEU A 16 -5.93 5.78 1.64
N VAL A 17 -5.44 5.42 2.83
CA VAL A 17 -5.18 4.01 3.19
C VAL A 17 -6.50 3.23 3.31
N SER A 18 -7.59 3.87 3.75
CA SER A 18 -8.92 3.27 3.86
C SER A 18 -9.74 3.24 2.56
N SER A 19 -9.50 4.14 1.60
CA SER A 19 -10.37 4.37 0.44
C SER A 19 -10.15 3.40 -0.75
N LEU A 20 -9.53 2.24 -0.51
CA LEU A 20 -9.24 1.21 -1.53
C LEU A 20 -10.48 0.49 -2.11
N GLN A 21 -11.69 1.04 -1.93
CA GLN A 21 -12.94 0.46 -2.42
C GLN A 21 -13.76 1.46 -3.25
N ARG A 22 -13.44 1.62 -4.54
CA ARG A 22 -14.43 1.97 -5.58
C ARG A 22 -14.11 1.29 -6.91
N PRO A 23 -15.00 0.45 -7.45
CA PRO A 23 -14.98 0.09 -8.87
C PRO A 23 -15.72 1.18 -9.67
N ILE A 24 -15.07 1.74 -10.69
CA ILE A 24 -15.73 2.60 -11.68
C ILE A 24 -16.01 1.73 -12.92
N PHE A 25 -17.27 1.64 -13.33
CA PHE A 25 -17.64 1.13 -14.65
C PHE A 25 -18.83 1.89 -15.25
N GLN A 26 -18.81 1.88 -16.60
CA GLN A 26 -19.78 2.31 -17.61
C GLN A 26 -19.58 3.76 -18.10
N THR A 27 -19.37 4.00 -19.39
CA THR A 27 -20.27 3.63 -20.51
C THR A 27 -19.54 3.20 -21.80
N GLY A 28 -20.12 2.25 -22.55
CA GLY A 28 -19.60 1.79 -23.85
C GLY A 28 -20.25 2.46 -25.07
N VAL A 29 -19.59 2.33 -26.23
CA VAL A 29 -20.18 2.31 -27.58
C VAL A 29 -19.29 1.44 -28.47
N PHE A 30 -19.91 0.50 -29.19
CA PHE A 30 -19.32 -0.38 -30.21
C PHE A 30 -19.42 0.28 -31.60
N ILE A 31 -18.34 0.26 -32.40
CA ILE A 31 -18.40 0.25 -33.89
C ILE A 31 -17.22 -0.59 -34.42
N PRO A 32 -17.44 -1.60 -35.29
CA PRO A 32 -16.39 -2.41 -35.88
C PRO A 32 -15.92 -1.83 -37.23
N LEU A 33 -14.62 -1.90 -37.51
CA LEU A 33 -14.08 -1.74 -38.86
C LEU A 33 -13.08 -2.86 -39.14
N LEU A 34 -13.29 -3.51 -40.28
CA LEU A 34 -12.62 -4.71 -40.79
C LEU A 34 -11.32 -4.37 -41.56
N LEU A 35 -10.42 -5.36 -41.55
CA LEU A 35 -9.27 -5.69 -42.44
C LEU A 35 -7.87 -5.23 -41.99
N PRO A 36 -6.78 -5.99 -42.31
CA PRO A 36 -6.65 -7.42 -42.60
C PRO A 36 -5.60 -8.15 -41.73
N THR A 37 -5.64 -9.47 -41.82
CA THR A 37 -4.77 -10.50 -41.24
C THR A 37 -3.28 -10.33 -41.55
N PHE A 38 -2.44 -10.32 -40.51
CA PHE A 38 -1.09 -10.90 -40.51
C PHE A 38 -0.84 -11.52 -39.14
N ALA A 39 -1.10 -12.83 -39.03
CA ALA A 39 -0.58 -13.62 -37.92
C ALA A 39 0.87 -13.99 -38.26
N GLU A 40 1.81 -13.08 -38.00
CA GLU A 40 3.21 -13.47 -37.86
C GLU A 40 3.41 -14.00 -36.43
N ILE A 41 4.00 -15.18 -36.35
CA ILE A 41 4.27 -15.94 -35.13
C ILE A 41 5.11 -15.06 -34.18
N LEU A 42 4.55 -14.68 -33.03
CA LEU A 42 5.24 -13.95 -31.97
C LEU A 42 6.06 -14.93 -31.12
N ASP A 43 7.26 -15.27 -31.59
CA ASP A 43 8.19 -16.19 -30.91
C ASP A 43 9.57 -15.54 -30.78
N GLY A 44 9.92 -15.12 -29.56
CA GLY A 44 11.16 -14.41 -29.24
C GLY A 44 12.43 -15.21 -29.59
N PRO A 45 12.56 -16.48 -29.13
CA PRO A 45 13.67 -17.34 -29.51
C PRO A 45 13.84 -17.53 -31.02
N ALA A 46 12.74 -17.72 -31.76
CA ALA A 46 12.80 -17.86 -33.21
C ALA A 46 13.27 -16.57 -33.90
N SER A 47 12.79 -15.40 -33.44
CA SER A 47 13.26 -14.10 -33.92
C SER A 47 14.75 -13.87 -33.60
N TYR A 48 15.23 -14.31 -32.43
CA TYR A 48 16.66 -14.21 -32.12
C TYR A 48 17.51 -15.10 -33.05
N ALA A 49 17.14 -16.36 -33.23
CA ALA A 49 17.84 -17.30 -34.11
C ALA A 49 17.86 -16.81 -35.56
N ARG A 50 16.72 -16.31 -36.06
CA ARG A 50 16.61 -15.74 -37.41
C ARG A 50 17.44 -14.47 -37.56
N GLY A 51 17.47 -13.61 -36.54
CA GLY A 51 18.32 -12.42 -36.50
C GLY A 51 19.81 -12.78 -36.58
N GLN A 52 20.26 -13.83 -35.88
CA GLN A 52 21.64 -14.33 -35.97
C GLN A 52 21.99 -14.87 -37.36
N GLU A 53 21.07 -15.61 -37.99
CA GLU A 53 21.26 -16.13 -39.34
C GLU A 53 21.39 -15.00 -40.37
N LEU A 54 20.46 -14.03 -40.34
CA LEU A 54 20.47 -12.88 -41.24
C LEU A 54 21.73 -12.02 -41.06
N PHE A 55 22.20 -11.87 -39.81
CA PHE A 55 23.45 -11.17 -39.51
C PHE A 55 24.66 -11.85 -40.17
N GLN A 56 24.73 -13.18 -40.14
CA GLN A 56 25.81 -13.95 -40.80
C GLN A 56 25.72 -13.87 -42.33
N GLN A 57 24.52 -13.73 -42.89
CA GLN A 57 24.29 -13.56 -44.32
C GLN A 57 24.58 -12.12 -44.81
N GLY A 58 24.88 -11.18 -43.90
CA GLY A 58 25.11 -9.77 -44.21
C GLY A 58 23.84 -8.95 -44.46
N ALA A 59 22.66 -9.51 -44.17
CA ALA A 59 21.36 -8.86 -44.28
C ALA A 59 21.06 -8.07 -42.98
N TYR A 60 21.83 -7.01 -42.74
CA TYR A 60 21.90 -6.34 -41.44
C TYR A 60 20.64 -5.55 -41.07
N GLU A 61 19.88 -5.02 -42.04
CA GLU A 61 18.64 -4.26 -41.75
C GLU A 61 17.52 -5.21 -41.33
N GLU A 62 17.36 -6.34 -42.02
CA GLU A 62 16.42 -7.39 -41.66
C GLU A 62 16.81 -8.07 -40.34
N ALA A 63 18.12 -8.29 -40.12
CA ALA A 63 18.64 -8.81 -38.87
C ALA A 63 18.30 -7.88 -37.69
N ALA A 64 18.50 -6.57 -37.83
CA ALA A 64 18.19 -5.60 -36.79
C ALA A 64 16.69 -5.64 -36.38
N MET A 65 15.79 -5.78 -37.35
CA MET A 65 14.36 -5.88 -37.07
C MET A 65 13.99 -7.14 -36.30
N GLU A 66 14.52 -8.31 -36.69
CA GLU A 66 14.27 -9.58 -35.97
C GLU A 66 14.91 -9.59 -34.58
N LEU A 67 16.10 -9.01 -34.42
CA LEU A 67 16.76 -8.89 -33.11
C LEU A 67 15.99 -7.92 -32.19
N TRP A 68 15.46 -6.82 -32.71
CA TRP A 68 14.62 -5.92 -31.92
C TRP A 68 13.30 -6.57 -31.51
N LYS A 69 12.66 -7.34 -32.40
CA LYS A 69 11.49 -8.16 -32.04
C LYS A 69 11.82 -9.11 -30.88
N ALA A 70 12.98 -9.78 -30.91
CA ALA A 70 13.41 -10.63 -29.80
C ALA A 70 13.56 -9.82 -28.49
N VAL A 71 14.17 -8.62 -28.53
CA VAL A 71 14.24 -7.74 -27.33
C VAL A 71 12.84 -7.43 -26.77
N LEU A 72 11.87 -7.14 -27.64
CA LEU A 72 10.49 -6.85 -27.22
C LEU A 72 9.74 -8.07 -26.68
N LEU A 73 9.99 -9.25 -27.24
CA LEU A 73 9.30 -10.50 -26.91
C LEU A 73 9.93 -11.28 -25.75
N HIS A 74 11.07 -10.82 -25.24
CA HIS A 74 11.75 -11.47 -24.12
C HIS A 74 10.83 -11.68 -22.92
N GLY A 75 10.02 -10.67 -22.55
CA GLY A 75 9.09 -10.76 -21.42
C GLY A 75 7.97 -11.79 -21.58
N SER A 76 7.69 -12.22 -22.83
CA SER A 76 6.68 -13.23 -23.17
C SER A 76 7.28 -14.60 -23.48
N THR A 77 8.61 -14.75 -23.38
CA THR A 77 9.32 -16.00 -23.69
C THR A 77 9.35 -16.94 -22.47
N PRO A 78 8.98 -18.22 -22.59
CA PRO A 78 9.03 -19.18 -21.48
C PRO A 78 10.44 -19.31 -20.87
N PRO A 79 10.56 -19.53 -19.54
CA PRO A 79 11.86 -19.56 -18.84
C PRO A 79 12.88 -20.55 -19.43
N GLU A 80 12.41 -21.72 -19.87
CA GLU A 80 13.22 -22.78 -20.48
C GLU A 80 13.84 -22.44 -21.84
N GLN A 81 13.43 -21.34 -22.48
CA GLN A 81 13.90 -20.91 -23.81
C GLN A 81 14.46 -19.48 -23.80
N GLN A 82 14.76 -18.93 -22.61
CA GLN A 82 15.27 -17.57 -22.50
C GLN A 82 16.68 -17.42 -23.08
N TYR A 83 16.90 -16.26 -23.67
CA TYR A 83 18.17 -15.78 -24.21
C TYR A 83 18.54 -14.46 -23.53
N SER A 84 19.83 -14.12 -23.57
CA SER A 84 20.38 -12.92 -22.94
C SER A 84 20.00 -11.65 -23.72
N VAL A 85 19.11 -10.82 -23.16
CA VAL A 85 18.74 -9.52 -23.75
C VAL A 85 19.97 -8.63 -24.02
N PRO A 86 20.97 -8.54 -23.10
CA PRO A 86 22.21 -7.83 -23.40
C PRO A 86 22.91 -8.33 -24.67
N ASP A 87 22.96 -9.64 -24.89
CA ASP A 87 23.63 -10.22 -26.06
C ASP A 87 22.85 -9.94 -27.35
N VAL A 88 21.51 -10.01 -27.30
CA VAL A 88 20.65 -9.63 -28.44
C VAL A 88 20.79 -8.15 -28.76
N PHE A 89 20.75 -7.29 -27.74
CA PHE A 89 20.86 -5.84 -27.93
C PHE A 89 22.25 -5.44 -28.44
N GLN A 90 23.31 -6.11 -27.98
CA GLN A 90 24.65 -5.93 -28.50
C GLN A 90 24.73 -6.31 -29.99
N LEU A 91 24.17 -7.45 -30.38
CA LEU A 91 24.14 -7.90 -31.77
C LEU A 91 23.28 -6.96 -32.66
N PHE A 92 22.17 -6.47 -32.12
CA PHE A 92 21.34 -5.44 -32.76
C PHE A 92 22.16 -4.18 -33.04
N MET A 93 22.88 -3.64 -32.05
CA MET A 93 23.72 -2.46 -32.25
C MET A 93 24.89 -2.73 -33.22
N GLN A 94 25.41 -3.96 -33.27
CA GLN A 94 26.43 -4.35 -34.25
C GLN A 94 25.92 -4.30 -35.69
N CYS A 95 24.64 -4.58 -35.95
CA CYS A 95 24.04 -4.46 -37.30
C CYS A 95 24.23 -3.05 -37.87
N TYR A 96 24.09 -2.04 -37.02
CA TYR A 96 24.29 -0.64 -37.38
C TYR A 96 25.76 -0.25 -37.37
N SER A 97 26.53 -0.71 -36.38
CA SER A 97 27.94 -0.34 -36.24
C SER A 97 28.83 -0.84 -37.38
N ILE A 98 28.58 -2.05 -37.90
CA ILE A 98 29.36 -2.61 -39.03
C ILE A 98 29.16 -1.79 -40.31
N GLN A 99 27.98 -1.18 -40.46
CA GLN A 99 27.66 -0.31 -41.59
C GLN A 99 28.12 1.14 -41.37
N GLY A 100 28.76 1.46 -40.25
CA GLY A 100 29.11 2.83 -39.87
C GLY A 100 27.91 3.70 -39.50
N LYS A 101 26.74 3.10 -39.19
CA LYS A 101 25.47 3.77 -38.91
C LYS A 101 25.07 3.70 -37.42
N THR A 102 26.03 3.69 -36.50
CA THR A 102 25.75 3.50 -35.06
C THR A 102 24.74 4.52 -34.49
N ALA A 103 24.79 5.77 -34.95
CA ALA A 103 23.82 6.80 -34.56
C ALA A 103 22.38 6.45 -35.00
N ASP A 104 22.20 5.78 -36.13
CA ASP A 104 20.89 5.37 -36.62
C ASP A 104 20.29 4.24 -35.76
N GLY A 105 21.14 3.35 -35.23
CA GLY A 105 20.71 2.32 -34.27
C GLY A 105 20.19 2.93 -32.97
N PHE A 106 20.90 3.92 -32.42
CA PHE A 106 20.43 4.66 -31.25
C PHE A 106 19.18 5.49 -31.55
N ALA A 107 19.10 6.14 -32.72
CA ALA A 107 17.90 6.86 -33.14
C ALA A 107 16.69 5.93 -33.32
N PHE A 108 16.90 4.71 -33.82
CA PHE A 108 15.86 3.68 -33.92
C PHE A 108 15.31 3.31 -32.54
N VAL A 109 16.19 3.00 -31.59
CA VAL A 109 15.78 2.68 -30.20
C VAL A 109 15.07 3.87 -29.57
N ALA A 110 15.55 5.09 -29.80
CA ALA A 110 14.91 6.30 -29.32
C ALA A 110 13.47 6.44 -29.86
N SER A 111 13.29 6.29 -31.16
CA SER A 111 11.99 6.34 -31.84
C SER A 111 11.01 5.29 -31.30
N GLU A 112 11.46 4.03 -31.17
CA GLU A 112 10.64 2.94 -30.63
C GLU A 112 10.28 3.16 -29.16
N SER A 113 11.21 3.72 -28.37
CA SER A 113 10.95 4.10 -26.98
C SER A 113 9.88 5.19 -26.90
N PHE A 114 9.96 6.22 -27.74
CA PHE A 114 8.94 7.28 -27.79
C PHE A 114 7.56 6.74 -28.18
N ARG A 115 7.46 5.87 -29.20
CA ARG A 115 6.18 5.27 -29.62
C ARG A 115 5.53 4.42 -28.53
N ARG A 116 6.33 3.85 -27.64
CA ARG A 116 5.89 3.04 -26.49
C ARG A 116 5.67 3.88 -25.23
N GLY A 117 5.81 5.20 -25.30
CA GLY A 117 5.62 6.11 -24.17
C GLY A 117 6.81 6.16 -23.18
N GLN A 118 7.95 5.56 -23.51
CA GLN A 118 9.16 5.55 -22.68
C GLN A 118 10.03 6.78 -22.98
N ILE A 119 9.55 7.95 -22.54
CA ILE A 119 10.10 9.25 -22.97
C ILE A 119 11.56 9.47 -22.54
N ASP A 120 11.90 9.19 -21.28
CA ASP A 120 13.26 9.44 -20.78
C ASP A 120 14.31 8.51 -21.42
N MET A 121 13.93 7.24 -21.64
CA MET A 121 14.76 6.30 -22.39
C MET A 121 14.92 6.74 -23.85
N GLY A 122 13.83 7.21 -24.48
CA GLY A 122 13.87 7.78 -25.82
C GLY A 122 14.81 8.99 -25.91
N LYS A 123 14.75 9.91 -24.94
CA LYS A 123 15.65 11.09 -24.87
C LYS A 123 17.10 10.67 -24.68
N SER A 124 17.38 9.77 -23.74
CA SER A 124 18.75 9.26 -23.49
C SER A 124 19.37 8.62 -24.73
N TYR A 125 18.62 7.76 -25.43
CA TYR A 125 19.13 7.16 -26.67
C TYR A 125 19.25 8.17 -27.81
N LEU A 126 18.38 9.18 -27.87
CA LEU A 126 18.50 10.26 -28.84
C LEU A 126 19.74 11.14 -28.59
N GLU A 127 20.05 11.43 -27.33
CA GLU A 127 21.28 12.12 -26.92
C GLU A 127 22.52 11.30 -27.27
N GLN A 128 22.51 9.98 -27.00
CA GLN A 128 23.57 9.08 -27.42
C GLN A 128 23.74 9.05 -28.94
N ALA A 129 22.65 9.09 -29.72
CA ALA A 129 22.72 9.20 -31.17
C ALA A 129 23.44 10.48 -31.62
N PHE A 130 23.11 11.63 -31.02
CA PHE A 130 23.79 12.91 -31.30
C PHE A 130 25.23 12.98 -30.78
N ALA A 131 25.55 12.25 -29.69
CA ALA A 131 26.92 12.14 -29.20
C ALA A 131 27.81 11.33 -30.16
N VAL A 132 27.24 10.33 -30.83
CA VAL A 132 27.93 9.53 -31.84
C VAL A 132 28.06 10.29 -33.16
N ASP A 133 26.97 10.90 -33.64
CA ASP A 133 26.98 11.77 -34.81
C ASP A 133 26.02 12.95 -34.60
N ALA A 134 26.58 14.12 -34.28
CA ALA A 134 25.84 15.36 -34.08
C ALA A 134 25.03 15.78 -35.31
N ASN A 135 25.36 15.26 -36.49
CA ASN A 135 24.69 15.57 -37.75
C ASN A 135 23.75 14.47 -38.27
N SER A 136 23.57 13.36 -37.55
CA SER A 136 22.76 12.22 -37.98
C SER A 136 21.37 12.67 -38.47
N ALA A 137 21.07 12.30 -39.72
CA ALA A 137 19.77 12.58 -40.32
C ALA A 137 18.65 11.79 -39.62
N ALA A 138 18.94 10.56 -39.17
CA ALA A 138 18.01 9.73 -38.43
C ALA A 138 17.68 10.34 -37.06
N ALA A 139 18.69 10.75 -36.29
CA ALA A 139 18.47 11.41 -35.00
C ALA A 139 17.69 12.74 -35.16
N LYS A 140 18.02 13.54 -36.18
CA LYS A 140 17.25 14.76 -36.51
C LYS A 140 15.81 14.46 -36.91
N ALA A 141 15.57 13.39 -37.67
CA ALA A 141 14.23 12.96 -38.05
C ALA A 141 13.40 12.56 -36.84
N VAL A 142 13.97 11.77 -35.92
CA VAL A 142 13.32 11.39 -34.65
C VAL A 142 13.05 12.61 -33.78
N ARG A 143 14.02 13.52 -33.65
CA ARG A 143 13.82 14.80 -32.92
C ARG A 143 12.71 15.65 -33.54
N ASN A 144 12.55 15.62 -34.86
CA ASN A 144 11.51 16.37 -35.56
C ASN A 144 10.14 15.68 -35.48
N GLU A 145 10.09 14.35 -35.58
CA GLU A 145 8.87 13.54 -35.42
C GLU A 145 8.29 13.73 -34.02
N PHE A 146 9.17 13.76 -33.00
CA PHE A 146 8.81 13.93 -31.60
C PHE A 146 9.13 15.34 -31.08
N ARG A 147 9.11 16.35 -31.95
CA ARG A 147 9.53 17.74 -31.67
C ARG A 147 8.80 18.38 -30.50
N SER A 148 7.52 18.06 -30.31
CA SER A 148 6.73 18.51 -29.17
C SER A 148 7.29 18.05 -27.82
N LEU A 149 8.13 17.01 -27.78
CA LEU A 149 8.82 16.54 -26.57
C LEU A 149 10.06 17.38 -26.21
N PHE A 150 10.48 18.34 -27.06
CA PHE A 150 11.76 19.08 -26.95
C PHE A 150 11.65 20.63 -26.97
N GLU A 151 10.47 21.23 -27.21
CA GLU A 151 10.34 22.67 -27.53
C GLU A 151 9.98 23.63 -26.38
N GLU A 152 10.41 23.40 -25.12
CA GLU A 152 10.27 24.41 -24.06
C GLU A 152 11.60 24.79 -23.38
N THR A 153 12.49 25.50 -24.07
CA THR A 153 13.51 26.39 -23.45
C THR A 153 14.14 27.33 -24.49
N ALA A 154 13.94 28.65 -24.36
CA ALA A 154 14.86 29.66 -24.85
C ALA A 154 14.72 30.97 -24.02
N GLY A 155 15.77 31.34 -23.28
CA GLY A 155 15.88 32.63 -22.58
C GLY A 155 16.90 32.61 -21.43
N ASP A 156 18.15 32.99 -21.74
CA ASP A 156 19.33 33.22 -20.88
C ASP A 156 19.07 34.34 -19.82
N ASP A 157 19.72 34.47 -18.65
CA ASP A 157 21.16 34.56 -18.40
C ASP A 157 21.53 34.46 -16.89
N GLU A 158 22.83 34.22 -16.64
CA GLU A 158 23.59 33.82 -15.42
C GLU A 158 23.27 34.35 -14.00
N THR A 159 23.23 33.45 -13.01
CA THR A 159 24.25 33.32 -11.93
C THR A 159 23.94 32.16 -10.95
N SER A 160 25.01 31.48 -10.56
CA SER A 160 25.11 30.19 -9.88
C SER A 160 24.44 30.03 -8.51
N ALA A 161 23.61 28.99 -8.35
CA ALA A 161 23.66 27.99 -7.26
C ALA A 161 22.55 26.91 -7.43
N SER A 162 22.96 25.64 -7.35
CA SER A 162 22.17 24.38 -7.22
C SER A 162 21.14 24.04 -8.32
N GLN A 163 21.56 23.13 -9.22
CA GLN A 163 20.76 22.42 -10.23
C GLN A 163 19.88 21.33 -9.59
N ASP A 164 18.61 21.31 -9.99
CA ASP A 164 17.73 20.15 -10.30
C ASP A 164 16.27 20.45 -9.94
N ASP A 165 15.52 21.10 -10.84
CA ASP A 165 14.05 21.26 -10.70
C ASP A 165 13.29 21.46 -12.05
N GLN A 166 13.78 20.94 -13.19
CA GLN A 166 13.13 21.25 -14.48
C GLN A 166 12.99 20.09 -15.50
N SER A 167 12.55 18.91 -15.06
CA SER A 167 11.88 17.95 -15.97
C SER A 167 10.53 17.41 -15.46
N LEU A 168 10.01 17.97 -14.38
CA LEU A 168 8.71 17.59 -13.82
C LEU A 168 7.60 18.38 -14.49
N ASN A 169 6.90 17.72 -15.42
CA ASN A 169 5.60 18.04 -16.02
C ASN A 169 5.24 19.54 -16.09
N ALA A 170 5.01 20.08 -17.28
CA ALA A 170 4.41 21.41 -17.45
C ALA A 170 3.15 21.61 -16.57
N ASP A 171 2.45 20.52 -16.22
CA ASP A 171 1.29 20.46 -15.32
C ASP A 171 1.61 20.58 -13.81
N LEU A 172 2.85 20.38 -13.34
CA LEU A 172 3.25 20.52 -11.93
C LEU A 172 3.91 21.88 -11.64
N LYS A 173 4.25 22.62 -12.69
CA LYS A 173 4.88 23.94 -12.61
C LYS A 173 3.91 24.94 -11.97
N GLY A 174 4.37 25.65 -10.94
CA GLY A 174 3.56 26.65 -10.22
C GLY A 174 2.63 26.09 -9.13
N LYS A 175 2.55 24.76 -8.95
CA LYS A 175 1.78 24.16 -7.85
C LYS A 175 2.49 24.30 -6.51
N THR A 176 1.71 24.61 -5.48
CA THR A 176 2.13 24.66 -4.07
C THR A 176 2.47 23.24 -3.55
N PRO A 177 3.30 23.11 -2.50
CA PRO A 177 3.60 21.82 -1.89
C PRO A 177 2.34 21.03 -1.49
N GLU A 178 1.32 21.72 -1.00
CA GLU A 178 0.02 21.16 -0.62
C GLU A 178 -0.76 20.61 -1.82
N GLU A 179 -0.80 21.33 -2.93
CA GLU A 179 -1.44 20.84 -4.17
C GLU A 179 -0.71 19.61 -4.73
N LEU A 180 0.62 19.61 -4.65
CA LEU A 180 1.43 18.45 -5.03
C LEU A 180 1.15 17.25 -4.11
N TYR A 181 0.93 17.47 -2.81
CA TYR A 181 0.57 16.39 -1.90
C TYR A 181 -0.77 15.75 -2.29
N GLU A 182 -1.79 16.55 -2.64
CA GLU A 182 -3.07 16.01 -3.13
C GLU A 182 -2.87 15.21 -4.44
N ILE A 183 -2.02 15.69 -5.36
CA ILE A 183 -1.72 14.98 -6.61
C ILE A 183 -1.00 13.66 -6.35
N GLY A 184 0.02 13.65 -5.48
CA GLY A 184 0.71 12.42 -5.07
C GLY A 184 -0.26 11.42 -4.43
N SER A 185 -1.23 11.94 -3.66
CA SER A 185 -2.28 11.12 -3.05
C SER A 185 -3.26 10.54 -4.08
N MET A 186 -3.58 11.27 -5.15
CA MET A 186 -4.34 10.72 -6.29
C MET A 186 -3.57 9.59 -6.98
N HIS A 187 -2.29 9.79 -7.31
CA HIS A 187 -1.46 8.75 -7.91
C HIS A 187 -1.32 7.50 -7.03
N PHE A 188 -1.18 7.69 -5.72
CA PHE A 188 -1.18 6.60 -4.77
C PHE A 188 -2.49 5.79 -4.81
N SER A 189 -3.63 6.48 -4.87
CA SER A 189 -4.96 5.85 -4.96
C SER A 189 -5.15 5.05 -6.25
N GLU A 190 -4.58 5.55 -7.35
CA GLU A 190 -4.54 4.89 -8.66
C GLU A 190 -3.49 3.78 -8.74
N LYS A 191 -2.70 3.57 -7.68
CA LYS A 191 -1.57 2.62 -7.61
C LYS A 191 -0.44 2.94 -8.60
N ASN A 192 -0.36 4.18 -9.05
CA ASN A 192 0.77 4.69 -9.82
C ASN A 192 1.89 5.10 -8.86
N PHE A 193 2.59 4.12 -8.31
CA PHE A 193 3.59 4.33 -7.26
C PHE A 193 4.86 5.05 -7.75
N GLU A 194 5.17 4.96 -9.05
CA GLU A 194 6.28 5.71 -9.67
C GLU A 194 5.99 7.21 -9.63
N GLN A 195 4.88 7.67 -10.25
CA GLN A 195 4.52 9.09 -10.20
C GLN A 195 4.16 9.56 -8.78
N CYS A 196 3.62 8.68 -7.94
CA CYS A 196 3.41 8.96 -6.52
C CYS A 196 4.72 9.39 -5.84
N ALA A 197 5.78 8.58 -6.00
CA ALA A 197 7.06 8.81 -5.35
C ALA A 197 7.66 10.16 -5.78
N ASP A 198 7.67 10.42 -7.09
CA ASP A 198 8.21 11.65 -7.65
C ASP A 198 7.44 12.87 -7.16
N VAL A 199 6.10 12.87 -7.27
CA VAL A 199 5.27 14.01 -6.87
C VAL A 199 5.40 14.30 -5.37
N PHE A 200 5.46 13.26 -4.53
CA PHE A 200 5.73 13.46 -3.10
C PHE A 200 7.14 13.96 -2.81
N GLU A 201 8.17 13.53 -3.56
CA GLU A 201 9.53 14.05 -3.42
C GLU A 201 9.58 15.55 -3.76
N ILE A 202 8.93 15.98 -4.85
CA ILE A 202 8.84 17.39 -5.23
C ILE A 202 8.12 18.19 -4.16
N SER A 203 7.00 17.67 -3.67
CA SER A 203 6.24 18.30 -2.59
C SER A 203 7.11 18.49 -1.34
N CYS A 204 7.89 17.46 -0.98
CA CYS A 204 8.85 17.53 0.11
C CYS A 204 9.91 18.62 -0.13
N LEU A 205 10.57 18.60 -1.29
CA LEU A 205 11.63 19.55 -1.66
C LEU A 205 11.12 21.00 -1.69
N ARG A 206 9.98 21.25 -2.34
CA ARG A 206 9.38 22.60 -2.41
C ARG A 206 8.90 23.12 -1.06
N SER A 207 8.53 22.24 -0.14
CA SER A 207 8.21 22.63 1.24
C SER A 207 9.46 22.89 2.10
N GLY A 208 10.67 22.65 1.59
CA GLY A 208 11.89 22.66 2.39
C GLY A 208 11.87 21.60 3.50
N GLY A 209 11.19 20.48 3.28
CA GLY A 209 10.98 19.43 4.28
C GLY A 209 10.00 19.78 5.40
N GLN A 210 9.23 20.86 5.28
CA GLN A 210 8.20 21.23 6.28
C GLN A 210 6.95 20.36 6.15
N LEU A 211 6.63 19.89 4.95
CA LEU A 211 5.53 18.96 4.72
C LEU A 211 6.05 17.52 4.89
N GLY A 212 6.32 17.16 6.14
CA GLY A 212 6.87 15.86 6.52
C GLY A 212 6.13 14.65 5.92
N PRO A 213 4.78 14.64 5.83
CA PRO A 213 4.05 13.56 5.16
C PRO A 213 4.49 13.33 3.71
N SER A 214 4.76 14.37 2.93
CA SER A 214 5.30 14.22 1.57
C SER A 214 6.66 13.52 1.59
N CYS A 215 7.54 13.94 2.49
CA CYS A 215 8.91 13.41 2.56
C CYS A 215 8.95 11.91 2.87
N VAL A 216 8.09 11.46 3.77
CA VAL A 216 8.05 10.04 4.18
C VAL A 216 7.21 9.20 3.21
N ASN A 217 6.18 9.78 2.59
CA ASN A 217 5.38 9.10 1.59
C ASN A 217 6.15 8.87 0.28
N ALA A 218 7.07 9.76 -0.07
CA ALA A 218 7.98 9.56 -1.19
C ALA A 218 8.82 8.28 -0.97
N VAL A 219 9.40 8.11 0.23
CA VAL A 219 10.13 6.89 0.61
C VAL A 219 9.22 5.67 0.60
N TYR A 220 8.00 5.79 1.13
CA TYR A 220 7.04 4.68 1.13
C TYR A 220 6.69 4.23 -0.30
N CYS A 221 6.42 5.16 -1.22
CA CYS A 221 6.11 4.84 -2.61
C CYS A 221 7.30 4.18 -3.32
N ARG A 222 8.55 4.63 -3.10
CA ARG A 222 9.75 3.95 -3.63
C ARG A 222 9.91 2.53 -3.09
N MET A 223 9.69 2.33 -1.79
CA MET A 223 9.74 1.01 -1.16
C MET A 223 8.73 0.04 -1.79
N MET A 224 7.53 0.51 -2.14
CA MET A 224 6.47 -0.31 -2.73
C MET A 224 6.84 -0.87 -4.11
N ILE A 225 7.65 -0.16 -4.89
CA ILE A 225 8.14 -0.60 -6.20
C ILE A 225 9.55 -1.18 -6.15
N SER A 226 10.15 -1.28 -4.96
CA SER A 226 11.55 -1.69 -4.77
C SER A 226 12.53 -0.85 -5.61
N ASP A 227 12.19 0.41 -5.85
CA ASP A 227 13.06 1.37 -6.53
C ASP A 227 14.06 1.93 -5.53
N TYR A 228 15.13 1.17 -5.34
CA TYR A 228 16.29 1.58 -4.56
C TYR A 228 17.34 2.29 -5.44
N GLY A 229 17.01 2.62 -6.71
CA GLY A 229 17.90 3.33 -7.63
C GLY A 229 17.43 3.49 -9.10
N PHE A 230 17.96 4.59 -9.68
CA PHE A 230 17.75 5.31 -10.96
C PHE A 230 16.87 6.57 -10.87
N ASN A 231 15.85 6.62 -9.99
CA ASN A 231 15.17 7.88 -9.59
C ASN A 231 14.95 8.03 -8.05
N GLY A 232 15.48 7.10 -7.24
CA GLY A 232 15.48 7.12 -5.76
C GLY A 232 16.88 7.24 -5.16
N THR A 233 17.00 7.86 -3.97
CA THR A 233 18.30 8.32 -3.42
C THR A 233 19.31 7.20 -3.12
N GLN A 234 18.81 6.04 -2.68
CA GLN A 234 19.43 4.76 -2.26
C GLN A 234 18.70 4.26 -0.99
N PHE A 235 18.53 2.94 -0.82
CA PHE A 235 17.82 2.36 0.33
C PHE A 235 18.31 2.93 1.67
N GLU A 236 19.62 2.96 1.90
CA GLU A 236 20.22 3.43 3.15
C GLU A 236 19.91 4.91 3.42
N LYS A 237 19.88 5.75 2.38
CA LYS A 237 19.55 7.17 2.52
C LYS A 237 18.08 7.39 2.81
N ASP A 238 17.21 6.60 2.21
CA ASP A 238 15.77 6.63 2.46
C ASP A 238 15.46 6.17 3.90
N ILE A 239 16.11 5.12 4.39
CA ILE A 239 15.98 4.69 5.79
C ILE A 239 16.55 5.76 6.74
N ALA A 240 17.71 6.32 6.46
CA ALA A 240 18.28 7.41 7.26
C ALA A 240 17.36 8.63 7.32
N ARG A 241 16.73 8.98 6.18
CA ARG A 241 15.73 10.05 6.12
C ARG A 241 14.53 9.76 7.03
N ILE A 242 13.99 8.54 7.00
CA ILE A 242 12.90 8.13 7.90
C ILE A 242 13.32 8.23 9.37
N GLU A 243 14.52 7.77 9.71
CA GLU A 243 15.06 7.85 11.06
C GLU A 243 15.21 9.30 11.54
N ASP A 244 15.84 10.16 10.74
CA ASP A 244 16.09 11.56 11.06
C ASP A 244 14.78 12.35 11.25
N PHE A 245 13.82 12.19 10.33
CA PHE A 245 12.51 12.81 10.45
C PHE A 245 11.80 12.35 11.73
N THR A 246 11.79 11.04 11.99
CA THR A 246 11.10 10.48 13.15
C THR A 246 11.74 10.95 14.46
N ARG A 247 13.07 10.94 14.56
CA ARG A 247 13.81 11.44 15.73
C ARG A 247 13.55 12.92 15.97
N LYS A 248 13.63 13.74 14.91
CA LYS A 248 13.36 15.18 14.97
C LYS A 248 11.94 15.45 15.46
N GLU A 249 10.93 14.86 14.83
CA GLU A 249 9.53 15.07 15.20
C GLU A 249 9.21 14.55 16.60
N THR A 250 9.78 13.41 16.99
CA THR A 250 9.66 12.91 18.38
C THR A 250 10.21 13.93 19.37
N SER A 251 11.42 14.47 19.14
CA SER A 251 12.02 15.46 20.06
C SER A 251 11.21 16.76 20.17
N LEU A 252 10.47 17.13 19.13
CA LEU A 252 9.69 18.37 19.07
C LEU A 252 8.29 18.21 19.65
N PHE A 253 7.68 17.03 19.48
CA PHE A 253 6.25 16.83 19.71
C PHE A 253 5.93 15.86 20.84
N ARG A 254 6.86 15.01 21.28
CA ARG A 254 6.69 14.13 22.43
C ARG A 254 7.16 14.82 23.71
N LEU A 255 6.26 14.92 24.69
CA LEU A 255 6.53 15.42 26.02
C LEU A 255 6.62 14.22 26.97
N ASP A 256 7.78 14.05 27.60
CA ASP A 256 7.99 12.98 28.56
C ASP A 256 7.73 13.47 29.98
N TYR A 257 6.87 12.76 30.69
CA TYR A 257 6.52 13.02 32.09
C TYR A 257 6.91 11.85 32.99
N SER A 258 7.68 10.88 32.49
CA SER A 258 8.19 9.78 33.29
C SER A 258 8.99 10.31 34.48
N GLY A 259 8.63 9.85 35.68
CA GLY A 259 9.18 10.36 36.94
C GLY A 259 8.47 11.58 37.55
N MET A 260 7.44 12.12 36.89
CA MET A 260 6.53 13.12 37.48
C MET A 260 5.28 12.43 38.04
N SER A 261 4.60 13.06 39.01
CA SER A 261 3.32 12.57 39.56
C SER A 261 2.15 12.90 38.62
N MET A 262 2.28 12.56 37.34
CA MET A 262 1.25 12.72 36.32
C MET A 262 0.52 11.39 36.11
N LYS A 263 -0.78 11.46 35.78
CA LYS A 263 -1.61 10.28 35.49
C LYS A 263 -1.15 9.54 34.23
N GLU A 264 -0.60 10.26 33.25
CA GLU A 264 -0.08 9.74 31.99
C GLU A 264 1.44 9.96 31.90
N PRO A 265 2.21 8.95 31.45
CA PRO A 265 3.68 9.02 31.45
C PRO A 265 4.26 9.89 30.32
N PHE A 266 3.47 10.21 29.29
CA PHE A 266 3.87 11.06 28.18
C PHE A 266 2.65 11.70 27.53
N ALA A 267 2.86 12.76 26.76
CA ALA A 267 1.85 13.34 25.89
C ALA A 267 2.45 13.75 24.55
N TRP A 268 1.60 13.84 23.53
CA TRP A 268 2.00 14.31 22.21
C TRP A 268 1.31 15.63 21.87
N ARG A 269 1.94 16.44 21.02
CA ARG A 269 1.34 17.67 20.49
C ARG A 269 0.87 17.55 19.04
N ARG A 270 1.42 16.56 18.34
CA ARG A 270 1.20 16.29 16.91
C ARG A 270 1.66 14.86 16.63
N ALA A 271 0.96 14.16 15.73
CA ALA A 271 1.43 12.90 15.19
C ALA A 271 2.72 13.09 14.36
N THR A 272 3.60 12.09 14.36
CA THR A 272 4.70 12.01 13.41
C THR A 272 4.16 11.89 11.99
N SER A 273 4.98 12.27 11.03
CA SER A 273 4.67 12.18 9.61
C SER A 273 4.64 10.75 9.11
N VAL A 274 5.52 9.89 9.64
CA VAL A 274 5.57 8.46 9.29
C VAL A 274 4.37 7.73 9.89
N HIS A 275 3.79 6.80 9.14
CA HIS A 275 2.68 5.96 9.62
C HIS A 275 3.21 4.66 10.28
N PRO A 276 2.59 4.17 11.37
CA PRO A 276 3.07 2.98 12.09
C PRO A 276 3.21 1.72 11.22
N HIS A 277 2.30 1.52 10.27
CA HIS A 277 2.37 0.42 9.30
C HIS A 277 3.71 0.34 8.56
N MET A 278 4.24 1.50 8.16
CA MET A 278 5.48 1.60 7.38
C MET A 278 6.68 1.12 8.23
N MET A 279 6.66 1.49 9.52
CA MET A 279 7.75 1.20 10.46
C MET A 279 7.93 -0.29 10.75
N LEU A 280 6.92 -1.14 10.50
CA LEU A 280 7.04 -2.59 10.72
C LEU A 280 8.22 -3.17 9.93
N GLY A 281 8.34 -2.82 8.65
CA GLY A 281 9.39 -3.33 7.75
C GLY A 281 10.71 -2.58 7.79
N TYR A 282 10.77 -1.39 8.37
CA TYR A 282 11.98 -0.55 8.32
C TYR A 282 13.02 -0.95 9.36
N PRO A 283 14.32 -1.05 8.97
CA PRO A 283 15.41 -1.40 9.88
C PRO A 283 15.90 -0.18 10.67
N VAL A 284 14.99 0.42 11.44
CA VAL A 284 15.26 1.56 12.33
C VAL A 284 15.21 1.13 13.80
N ASP A 285 15.74 1.98 14.68
CA ASP A 285 15.65 1.83 16.13
C ASP A 285 14.21 1.46 16.57
N PRO A 286 14.00 0.32 17.26
CA PRO A 286 12.67 -0.15 17.65
C PRO A 286 11.88 0.86 18.50
N MET A 287 12.55 1.71 19.28
CA MET A 287 11.86 2.74 20.06
C MET A 287 11.18 3.79 19.17
N LEU A 288 11.75 4.09 17.99
CA LEU A 288 11.11 4.99 17.03
C LEU A 288 9.80 4.40 16.51
N LYS A 289 9.73 3.07 16.34
CA LYS A 289 8.49 2.39 15.94
C LYS A 289 7.39 2.59 16.99
N ARG A 290 7.74 2.45 18.27
CA ARG A 290 6.84 2.73 19.40
C ARG A 290 6.38 4.19 19.39
N TYR A 291 7.30 5.15 19.24
CA TYR A 291 6.94 6.57 19.24
C TYR A 291 6.03 6.96 18.08
N VAL A 292 6.25 6.40 16.89
CA VAL A 292 5.35 6.62 15.75
C VAL A 292 3.93 6.15 16.09
N ALA A 293 3.78 4.95 16.68
CA ALA A 293 2.49 4.44 17.15
C ALA A 293 1.86 5.33 18.23
N GLU A 294 2.62 5.73 19.27
CA GLU A 294 2.13 6.64 20.32
C GLU A 294 1.60 7.96 19.73
N SER A 295 2.34 8.53 18.78
CA SER A 295 1.98 9.79 18.13
C SER A 295 0.73 9.67 17.26
N CYS A 296 0.52 8.51 16.63
CA CYS A 296 -0.71 8.22 15.92
C CYS A 296 -1.84 8.07 16.92
N ALA A 297 -1.69 7.25 17.96
CA ALA A 297 -2.71 7.02 18.98
C ALA A 297 -3.21 8.30 19.67
N PHE A 298 -2.33 9.30 19.84
CA PHE A 298 -2.70 10.63 20.31
C PHE A 298 -3.86 11.28 19.51
N MET A 299 -3.96 10.99 18.21
CA MET A 299 -5.01 11.55 17.35
C MET A 299 -6.36 10.83 17.49
N ASP A 300 -6.46 9.71 18.20
CA ASP A 300 -7.69 8.90 18.22
C ASP A 300 -8.88 9.58 18.85
N GLU A 301 -8.69 10.18 20.03
CA GLU A 301 -9.74 10.95 20.70
C GLU A 301 -10.19 12.15 19.85
N PRO A 302 -9.29 12.99 19.29
CA PRO A 302 -9.66 14.03 18.35
C PRO A 302 -10.43 13.50 17.14
N MET A 303 -10.02 12.35 16.59
CA MET A 303 -10.68 11.71 15.46
C MET A 303 -12.09 11.23 15.81
N ALA A 304 -12.32 10.77 17.04
CA ALA A 304 -13.65 10.37 17.49
C ALA A 304 -14.67 11.53 17.47
N ARG A 305 -14.18 12.78 17.56
CA ARG A 305 -15.00 14.00 17.51
C ARG A 305 -14.99 14.69 16.15
N ALA A 306 -14.11 14.28 15.23
CA ALA A 306 -13.85 14.99 13.99
C ALA A 306 -15.10 15.11 13.09
N THR A 307 -15.94 14.08 13.05
CA THR A 307 -17.19 14.10 12.27
C THR A 307 -18.26 15.03 12.82
N ARG A 308 -18.10 15.49 14.07
CA ARG A 308 -18.97 16.49 14.72
C ARG A 308 -18.36 17.88 14.74
N ALA A 309 -17.24 18.10 14.04
CA ALA A 309 -16.57 19.39 14.00
C ALA A 309 -17.43 20.45 13.29
N VAL A 310 -17.65 21.58 13.94
CA VAL A 310 -18.33 22.74 13.37
C VAL A 310 -17.30 23.81 13.09
N ASN A 311 -17.25 24.32 11.85
CA ASN A 311 -16.27 25.32 11.40
C ASN A 311 -14.79 24.92 11.63
N GLY A 312 -14.51 23.61 11.66
CA GLY A 312 -13.16 23.07 11.88
C GLY A 312 -12.70 23.11 13.34
N GLN A 313 -13.60 23.43 14.29
CA GLN A 313 -13.35 23.27 15.72
C GLN A 313 -13.92 21.93 16.18
N LEU A 314 -13.12 21.16 16.90
CA LEU A 314 -13.58 19.93 17.51
C LEU A 314 -14.49 20.30 18.70
N PRO A 315 -15.73 19.77 18.77
CA PRO A 315 -16.60 19.99 19.92
C PRO A 315 -15.98 19.35 21.17
N PRO A 316 -16.36 19.71 22.41
CA PRO A 316 -15.97 18.91 23.57
C PRO A 316 -16.51 17.48 23.47
N LEU A 317 -15.91 16.54 24.22
CA LEU A 317 -16.51 15.22 24.40
C LEU A 317 -17.89 15.36 25.05
N PRO A 318 -18.88 14.54 24.64
CA PRO A 318 -20.14 14.42 25.37
C PRO A 318 -19.92 14.00 26.83
N ASP A 319 -20.85 14.39 27.70
CA ASP A 319 -20.81 14.02 29.11
C ASP A 319 -20.75 12.49 29.29
N GLY A 320 -19.89 12.04 30.20
CA GLY A 320 -19.67 10.61 30.48
C GLY A 320 -18.64 9.91 29.58
N LEU A 321 -18.01 10.64 28.64
CA LEU A 321 -16.92 10.13 27.80
C LEU A 321 -15.55 10.76 28.17
N PRO A 322 -14.44 10.02 28.07
CA PRO A 322 -14.39 8.56 27.90
C PRO A 322 -15.03 7.85 29.10
N TYR A 323 -15.54 6.64 28.89
CA TYR A 323 -16.22 5.91 29.95
C TYR A 323 -15.27 5.60 31.12
N ASP A 324 -15.80 5.69 32.34
CA ASP A 324 -15.05 5.37 33.56
C ASP A 324 -14.92 3.85 33.71
N VAL A 325 -13.76 3.31 33.34
CA VAL A 325 -13.52 1.86 33.38
C VAL A 325 -13.59 1.25 34.77
N ASP A 326 -13.36 2.01 35.85
CA ASP A 326 -13.38 1.46 37.20
C ASP A 326 -14.81 1.22 37.68
N VAL A 327 -15.74 2.12 37.33
CA VAL A 327 -17.19 1.91 37.56
C VAL A 327 -17.69 0.62 36.88
N TYR A 328 -17.15 0.31 35.69
CA TYR A 328 -17.56 -0.85 34.90
C TYR A 328 -17.00 -2.13 35.47
N ARG A 329 -15.72 -2.10 35.86
CA ARG A 329 -15.08 -3.23 36.52
C ARG A 329 -15.85 -3.65 37.76
N GLU A 330 -16.35 -2.72 38.56
CA GLU A 330 -17.19 -3.08 39.71
C GLU A 330 -18.56 -3.61 39.29
N THR A 331 -19.23 -2.97 38.33
CA THR A 331 -20.53 -3.44 37.82
C THR A 331 -20.45 -4.89 37.31
N PHE A 332 -19.41 -5.22 36.55
CA PHE A 332 -19.24 -6.57 36.02
C PHE A 332 -18.74 -7.57 37.05
N ARG A 333 -17.94 -7.16 38.04
CA ARG A 333 -17.60 -8.04 39.18
C ARG A 333 -18.84 -8.49 39.94
N GLU A 334 -19.83 -7.61 40.06
CA GLU A 334 -21.13 -7.95 40.66
C GLU A 334 -21.91 -8.94 39.78
N GLU A 335 -21.90 -8.77 38.46
CA GLU A 335 -22.53 -9.71 37.51
C GLU A 335 -21.96 -11.13 37.65
N PHE A 336 -20.62 -11.26 37.75
CA PHE A 336 -19.96 -12.56 37.95
C PHE A 336 -20.12 -13.17 39.36
N ARG A 337 -20.95 -12.58 40.23
CA ARG A 337 -21.44 -13.30 41.43
C ARG A 337 -22.41 -14.41 41.05
N ASP A 338 -23.08 -14.30 39.92
CA ASP A 338 -23.81 -15.40 39.31
C ASP A 338 -22.82 -16.33 38.59
N PRO A 339 -22.66 -17.60 39.02
CA PRO A 339 -21.76 -18.55 38.36
C PRO A 339 -22.15 -18.88 36.91
N SER A 340 -23.37 -18.55 36.49
CA SER A 340 -23.85 -18.75 35.11
C SER A 340 -23.59 -17.56 34.18
N ALA A 341 -23.08 -16.44 34.72
CA ALA A 341 -22.74 -15.27 33.92
C ALA A 341 -21.61 -15.58 32.92
N LYS A 342 -21.78 -15.15 31.68
CA LYS A 342 -20.82 -15.35 30.60
C LYS A 342 -19.94 -14.12 30.39
N ILE A 343 -18.70 -14.35 29.98
CA ILE A 343 -17.79 -13.29 29.55
C ILE A 343 -18.14 -12.89 28.11
N ARG A 344 -18.86 -11.78 27.96
CA ARG A 344 -19.03 -11.06 26.69
C ARG A 344 -17.69 -10.53 26.15
N VAL A 345 -17.27 -11.01 24.98
CA VAL A 345 -16.07 -10.59 24.25
C VAL A 345 -16.48 -9.99 22.91
N GLY A 346 -16.07 -8.75 22.66
CA GLY A 346 -16.34 -8.03 21.41
C GLY A 346 -15.09 -7.97 20.53
N PHE A 347 -15.21 -8.36 19.26
CA PHE A 347 -14.18 -8.17 18.25
C PHE A 347 -14.56 -7.01 17.34
N VAL A 348 -13.70 -6.01 17.22
CA VAL A 348 -13.90 -4.84 16.38
C VAL A 348 -12.95 -4.90 15.19
N GLY A 349 -13.50 -4.78 13.99
CA GLY A 349 -12.70 -4.70 12.78
C GLY A 349 -13.41 -3.91 11.68
N ALA A 350 -12.60 -3.26 10.86
CA ALA A 350 -12.94 -2.62 9.61
C ALA A 350 -13.79 -3.57 8.79
N GLY A 351 -13.48 -4.86 8.69
CA GLY A 351 -14.41 -5.83 8.10
C GLY A 351 -14.01 -7.27 8.39
N PHE A 352 -14.97 -8.09 8.80
CA PHE A 352 -14.80 -9.54 8.89
C PHE A 352 -15.07 -10.19 7.52
N ASN A 353 -14.43 -9.67 6.49
CA ASN A 353 -14.55 -10.06 5.09
C ASN A 353 -13.22 -10.65 4.59
N SER A 354 -13.00 -10.72 3.28
CA SER A 354 -11.79 -11.31 2.69
C SER A 354 -10.54 -10.50 3.00
N LYS A 355 -9.77 -10.95 4.00
CA LYS A 355 -8.45 -10.44 4.37
C LYS A 355 -7.54 -11.55 4.86
N ALA A 356 -6.23 -11.29 4.84
CA ALA A 356 -5.22 -12.30 5.17
C ALA A 356 -5.48 -12.96 6.54
N VAL A 357 -5.80 -12.16 7.56
CA VAL A 357 -6.09 -12.69 8.90
C VAL A 357 -7.38 -13.51 8.93
N MET A 358 -8.38 -13.22 8.09
CA MET A 358 -9.59 -14.05 8.04
C MET A 358 -9.33 -15.40 7.39
N TYR A 359 -8.49 -15.45 6.35
CA TYR A 359 -8.05 -16.72 5.75
C TYR A 359 -7.32 -17.59 6.77
N LEU A 360 -6.64 -16.98 7.74
CA LEU A 360 -5.87 -17.71 8.74
C LEU A 360 -6.67 -18.00 10.00
N SER A 361 -7.57 -17.12 10.46
CA SER A 361 -8.08 -17.19 11.84
C SER A 361 -9.58 -17.27 11.97
N HIS A 362 -10.35 -17.29 10.87
CA HIS A 362 -11.82 -17.35 10.92
C HIS A 362 -12.38 -18.49 11.79
N ASP A 363 -11.73 -19.65 11.82
CA ASP A 363 -12.18 -20.79 12.61
C ASP A 363 -12.02 -20.60 14.11
N MET A 364 -11.22 -19.63 14.57
CA MET A 364 -11.02 -19.38 16.00
C MET A 364 -12.35 -19.17 16.74
N PHE A 365 -13.33 -18.54 16.09
CA PHE A 365 -14.65 -18.29 16.67
C PHE A 365 -15.40 -19.57 17.05
N ARG A 366 -15.15 -20.68 16.35
CA ARG A 366 -15.76 -22.00 16.64
C ARG A 366 -15.37 -22.61 17.98
N PHE A 367 -14.23 -22.18 18.52
CA PHE A 367 -13.59 -22.85 19.64
C PHE A 367 -13.82 -22.13 20.98
N PHE A 368 -14.59 -21.04 20.99
CA PHE A 368 -15.04 -20.46 22.25
C PHE A 368 -16.02 -21.39 22.95
N ASP A 369 -15.78 -21.60 24.25
CA ASP A 369 -16.69 -22.34 25.12
C ASP A 369 -17.95 -21.51 25.34
N SER A 370 -19.06 -21.92 24.71
CA SER A 370 -20.33 -21.19 24.74
C SER A 370 -21.01 -21.20 26.12
N GLU A 371 -20.56 -22.03 27.07
CA GLU A 371 -21.01 -21.96 28.46
C GLU A 371 -20.32 -20.83 29.24
N ARG A 372 -19.16 -20.37 28.78
CA ARG A 372 -18.33 -19.37 29.46
C ARG A 372 -18.25 -18.03 28.75
N PHE A 373 -18.37 -18.03 27.43
CA PHE A 373 -18.17 -16.87 26.59
C PHE A 373 -19.40 -16.58 25.73
N GLU A 374 -19.62 -15.30 25.47
CA GLU A 374 -20.60 -14.80 24.50
C GLU A 374 -19.84 -13.88 23.55
N ILE A 375 -19.81 -14.21 22.26
CA ILE A 375 -18.95 -13.60 21.26
C ILE A 375 -19.75 -12.63 20.40
N HIS A 376 -19.32 -11.36 20.45
CA HIS A 376 -19.82 -10.29 19.60
C HIS A 376 -18.78 -9.91 18.57
N VAL A 377 -19.23 -9.69 17.33
CA VAL A 377 -18.39 -9.19 16.23
C VAL A 377 -18.99 -7.89 15.71
N PHE A 378 -18.24 -6.80 15.77
CA PHE A 378 -18.61 -5.48 15.27
C PHE A 378 -17.83 -5.19 13.98
N SER A 379 -18.52 -5.28 12.83
CA SER A 379 -17.93 -5.13 11.50
C SER A 379 -18.34 -3.80 10.86
N PHE A 380 -17.38 -2.96 10.46
CA PHE A 380 -17.66 -1.60 9.99
C PHE A 380 -17.73 -1.40 8.47
N ASN A 381 -17.23 -2.36 7.67
CA ASN A 381 -17.20 -2.31 6.21
C ASN A 381 -18.25 -3.21 5.58
N PRO A 382 -18.62 -2.88 4.32
CA PRO A 382 -19.49 -3.73 3.53
C PRO A 382 -18.93 -5.15 3.35
N PRO A 383 -19.83 -6.13 3.11
CA PRO A 383 -19.42 -7.45 2.66
C PRO A 383 -18.66 -7.37 1.33
N ASP A 384 -17.91 -8.43 1.01
CA ASP A 384 -17.27 -8.53 -0.29
C ASP A 384 -18.30 -8.61 -1.42
N HIS A 385 -17.92 -8.10 -2.59
CA HIS A 385 -18.77 -8.17 -3.77
C HIS A 385 -18.97 -9.62 -4.21
N GLU A 386 -20.19 -10.00 -4.61
CA GLU A 386 -20.53 -11.38 -5.00
C GLU A 386 -19.62 -11.95 -6.09
N LEU A 387 -19.30 -11.16 -7.12
CA LEU A 387 -18.35 -11.57 -8.17
C LEU A 387 -16.94 -11.83 -7.61
N PHE A 388 -16.49 -11.05 -6.62
CA PHE A 388 -15.19 -11.29 -5.99
C PHE A 388 -15.21 -12.58 -5.17
N ILE A 389 -16.29 -12.81 -4.41
CA ILE A 389 -16.49 -14.07 -3.68
C ILE A 389 -16.45 -15.25 -4.66
N ARG A 390 -17.23 -15.18 -5.76
CA ARG A 390 -17.35 -16.25 -6.75
C ARG A 390 -16.04 -16.54 -7.49
N HIS A 391 -15.34 -15.50 -7.96
CA HIS A 391 -14.21 -15.66 -8.88
C HIS A 391 -12.85 -15.62 -8.18
N SER A 392 -12.67 -14.76 -7.18
CA SER A 392 -11.40 -14.62 -6.47
C SER A 392 -11.33 -15.53 -5.24
N MET A 393 -12.39 -15.57 -4.44
CA MET A 393 -12.45 -16.40 -3.22
C MET A 393 -12.99 -17.82 -3.45
N ARG A 394 -13.17 -18.25 -4.72
CA ARG A 394 -13.62 -19.60 -5.09
C ARG A 394 -14.97 -19.98 -4.45
N GLY A 395 -15.85 -19.00 -4.26
CA GLY A 395 -17.16 -19.16 -3.64
C GLY A 395 -17.16 -19.14 -2.11
N VAL A 396 -16.03 -18.86 -1.45
CA VAL A 396 -15.96 -18.77 0.01
C VAL A 396 -16.28 -17.35 0.47
N ASP A 397 -17.35 -17.22 1.25
CA ASP A 397 -17.69 -15.98 1.97
C ASP A 397 -17.19 -16.09 3.42
N TRP A 398 -16.13 -15.35 3.73
CA TRP A 398 -15.53 -15.35 5.07
C TRP A 398 -16.41 -14.67 6.12
N ARG A 399 -17.22 -13.69 5.72
CA ARG A 399 -18.13 -12.99 6.65
C ARG A 399 -19.23 -13.91 7.11
N GLU A 400 -19.81 -14.66 6.18
CA GLU A 400 -20.83 -15.66 6.52
C GLU A 400 -20.27 -16.79 7.40
N ARG A 401 -19.00 -17.17 7.21
CA ARG A 401 -18.34 -18.11 8.13
C ARG A 401 -18.22 -17.53 9.53
N VAL A 402 -17.82 -16.27 9.68
CA VAL A 402 -17.75 -15.65 11.02
C VAL A 402 -19.13 -15.61 11.65
N LYS A 403 -20.14 -15.11 10.93
CA LYS A 403 -21.54 -15.06 11.40
C LYS A 403 -22.06 -16.41 11.88
N ALA A 404 -21.71 -17.49 11.20
CA ALA A 404 -22.15 -18.84 11.55
C ALA A 404 -21.53 -19.38 12.85
N ASN A 405 -20.47 -18.76 13.39
CA ASN A 405 -19.72 -19.28 14.53
C ASN A 405 -19.56 -18.27 15.67
N VAL A 406 -20.36 -17.21 15.70
CA VAL A 406 -20.41 -16.22 16.79
C VAL A 406 -21.84 -16.07 17.29
N ASP A 407 -22.00 -15.65 18.54
CA ASP A 407 -23.33 -15.45 19.14
C ASP A 407 -24.04 -14.23 18.51
N HIS A 408 -23.28 -13.15 18.30
CA HIS A 408 -23.81 -11.90 17.75
C HIS A 408 -22.88 -11.28 16.69
N PHE A 409 -23.42 -11.04 15.50
CA PHE A 409 -22.75 -10.29 14.45
C PHE A 409 -23.47 -8.96 14.23
N HIS A 410 -22.77 -7.87 14.51
CA HIS A 410 -23.25 -6.50 14.40
C HIS A 410 -22.71 -5.84 13.13
N ASP A 411 -23.61 -5.55 12.19
CA ASP A 411 -23.28 -4.75 11.02
C ASP A 411 -23.29 -3.26 11.37
N CYS A 412 -22.10 -2.68 11.52
CA CYS A 412 -21.88 -1.33 12.04
C CYS A 412 -21.56 -0.31 10.93
N GLN A 413 -21.81 -0.65 9.65
CA GLN A 413 -21.52 0.23 8.50
C GLN A 413 -22.09 1.65 8.65
N GLY A 414 -23.31 1.77 9.18
CA GLY A 414 -23.97 3.06 9.38
C GLY A 414 -23.25 3.98 10.38
N MET A 415 -22.48 3.42 11.31
CA MET A 415 -21.76 4.14 12.37
C MET A 415 -20.26 4.23 12.11
N LYS A 416 -19.77 3.77 10.95
CA LYS A 416 -18.34 3.70 10.61
C LYS A 416 -17.57 5.00 10.85
N ASN A 417 -18.18 6.15 10.56
CA ASN A 417 -17.56 7.46 10.74
C ASN A 417 -18.01 8.16 12.04
N ASP A 418 -18.94 7.59 12.82
CA ASP A 418 -19.34 8.14 14.12
C ASP A 418 -18.85 7.22 15.25
N HIS A 419 -17.60 7.42 15.65
CA HIS A 419 -16.97 6.64 16.71
C HIS A 419 -17.67 6.80 18.06
N ILE A 420 -18.34 7.93 18.32
CA ILE A 420 -19.07 8.14 19.57
C ILE A 420 -20.36 7.30 19.57
N GLU A 421 -21.09 7.28 18.46
CA GLU A 421 -22.25 6.41 18.30
C GLU A 421 -21.86 4.94 18.37
N ALA A 422 -20.76 4.56 17.70
CA ALA A 422 -20.20 3.21 17.80
C ALA A 422 -19.80 2.86 19.24
N ALA A 423 -19.18 3.78 19.98
CA ALA A 423 -18.78 3.58 21.38
C ALA A 423 -20.00 3.35 22.26
N LYS A 424 -21.04 4.16 22.08
CA LYS A 424 -22.30 3.98 22.76
C LYS A 424 -22.95 2.65 22.42
N TYR A 425 -22.95 2.26 21.14
CA TYR A 425 -23.53 0.99 20.71
C TYR A 425 -22.82 -0.19 21.38
N ILE A 426 -21.48 -0.23 21.36
CA ILE A 426 -20.70 -1.29 22.01
C ILE A 426 -20.89 -1.27 23.53
N HIS A 427 -20.89 -0.08 24.12
CA HIS A 427 -21.15 0.13 25.53
C HIS A 427 -22.51 -0.47 25.96
N ASP A 428 -23.58 -0.20 25.20
CA ASP A 428 -24.94 -0.64 25.50
C ASP A 428 -25.10 -2.17 25.39
N HIS A 429 -24.15 -2.86 24.72
CA HIS A 429 -24.05 -4.32 24.70
C HIS A 429 -23.23 -4.89 25.87
N GLN A 430 -22.76 -4.04 26.79
CA GLN A 430 -22.08 -4.44 28.03
C GLN A 430 -20.86 -5.34 27.80
N ILE A 431 -20.07 -5.05 26.76
CA ILE A 431 -18.88 -5.82 26.42
C ILE A 431 -17.84 -5.73 27.53
N HIS A 432 -17.35 -6.88 28.01
CA HIS A 432 -16.33 -6.94 29.08
C HIS A 432 -14.92 -6.79 28.52
N ILE A 433 -14.64 -7.48 27.42
CA ILE A 433 -13.34 -7.47 26.75
C ILE A 433 -13.56 -7.05 25.30
N LEU A 434 -13.00 -5.90 24.92
CA LEU A 434 -13.04 -5.42 23.54
C LEU A 434 -11.69 -5.63 22.87
N ILE A 435 -11.69 -6.40 21.80
CA ILE A 435 -10.51 -6.76 21.02
C ILE A 435 -10.53 -5.93 19.74
N GLU A 436 -9.55 -5.06 19.63
CA GLU A 436 -9.17 -4.45 18.37
C GLU A 436 -8.48 -5.52 17.53
N TRP A 437 -9.00 -5.74 16.32
CA TRP A 437 -8.53 -6.80 15.44
C TRP A 437 -7.52 -6.34 14.38
N ASP A 438 -7.57 -5.10 13.90
CA ASP A 438 -6.88 -4.66 12.69
C ASP A 438 -5.59 -3.88 12.93
N GLY A 439 -5.54 -3.10 14.01
CA GLY A 439 -4.54 -2.11 14.37
C GLY A 439 -4.22 -1.14 13.24
N TYR A 440 -2.93 -0.85 13.03
CA TYR A 440 -2.48 0.00 11.93
C TYR A 440 -2.19 -0.80 10.64
N ALA A 441 -2.90 -1.90 10.38
CA ALA A 441 -2.73 -2.65 9.14
C ALA A 441 -3.24 -1.88 7.91
N ARG A 442 -2.73 -2.21 6.72
CA ARG A 442 -3.08 -1.57 5.43
C ARG A 442 -4.58 -1.65 5.10
N GLN A 443 -5.27 -2.68 5.57
CA GLN A 443 -6.72 -2.85 5.43
C GLN A 443 -7.49 -2.41 6.69
N GLY A 444 -6.78 -2.07 7.76
CA GLY A 444 -7.33 -1.61 9.03
C GLY A 444 -7.81 -0.19 8.87
N GLU A 445 -9.12 -0.03 8.83
CA GLU A 445 -9.72 1.27 9.08
C GLU A 445 -9.63 1.56 10.57
N ARG A 446 -9.15 2.76 10.88
CA ARG A 446 -8.78 3.17 12.23
C ARG A 446 -10.00 3.29 13.15
N ALA A 447 -10.48 2.17 13.66
CA ALA A 447 -11.49 2.11 14.72
C ALA A 447 -10.92 2.56 16.08
N GLN A 448 -9.64 2.90 16.18
CA GLN A 448 -9.01 3.30 17.45
C GLN A 448 -9.61 4.58 18.06
N GLY A 449 -10.24 5.47 17.28
CA GLY A 449 -10.98 6.60 17.85
C GLY A 449 -12.12 6.15 18.76
N LEU A 450 -12.76 5.02 18.45
CA LEU A 450 -13.73 4.37 19.33
C LEU A 450 -13.07 3.81 20.60
N PHE A 451 -11.88 3.19 20.49
CA PHE A 451 -11.15 2.67 21.66
C PHE A 451 -10.68 3.78 22.60
N ALA A 452 -10.35 4.96 22.10
CA ALA A 452 -10.02 6.11 22.94
C ALA A 452 -11.19 6.57 23.84
N LEU A 453 -12.43 6.24 23.48
CA LEU A 453 -13.63 6.52 24.27
C LEU A 453 -13.89 5.47 25.37
N ARG A 454 -13.10 4.38 25.40
CA ARG A 454 -13.13 3.29 26.38
C ARG A 454 -14.50 2.61 26.60
N PRO A 455 -15.26 2.22 25.55
CA PRO A 455 -16.58 1.57 25.69
C PRO A 455 -16.58 0.22 26.42
N ALA A 456 -15.41 -0.37 26.67
CA ALA A 456 -15.24 -1.57 27.48
C ALA A 456 -14.13 -1.37 28.55
N PRO A 457 -14.23 -2.04 29.71
CA PRO A 457 -13.28 -1.89 30.82
C PRO A 457 -11.91 -2.53 30.56
N LEU A 458 -11.86 -3.49 29.63
CA LEU A 458 -10.65 -4.14 29.16
C LEU A 458 -10.61 -4.04 27.64
N GLN A 459 -9.58 -3.40 27.13
CA GLN A 459 -9.36 -3.24 25.69
C GLN A 459 -8.03 -3.85 25.31
N MET A 460 -8.00 -4.62 24.22
CA MET A 460 -6.85 -5.39 23.82
C MET A 460 -6.64 -5.29 22.31
N ILE A 461 -5.43 -5.55 21.83
CA ILE A 461 -5.14 -5.70 20.41
C ILE A 461 -4.68 -7.13 20.11
N HIS A 462 -5.16 -7.72 19.01
CA HIS A 462 -4.84 -9.11 18.65
C HIS A 462 -4.81 -9.36 17.14
N GLN A 463 -3.85 -10.21 16.73
CA GLN A 463 -3.67 -10.82 15.41
C GLN A 463 -3.17 -9.95 14.26
N GLU A 464 -3.96 -9.03 13.71
CA GLU A 464 -3.65 -8.47 12.39
C GLU A 464 -2.47 -7.51 12.43
N TYR A 465 -2.42 -6.66 13.47
CA TYR A 465 -1.32 -5.73 13.66
C TYR A 465 -0.30 -6.27 14.67
N ILE A 466 0.94 -6.44 14.21
CA ILE A 466 2.03 -7.06 14.94
C ILE A 466 2.96 -6.04 15.63
N GLY A 467 2.38 -4.95 16.14
CA GLY A 467 3.08 -3.88 16.84
C GLY A 467 2.22 -3.28 17.95
N THR A 468 2.82 -2.38 18.74
CA THR A 468 2.09 -1.60 19.75
C THR A 468 1.02 -0.72 19.10
N SER A 469 -0.16 -0.65 19.70
CA SER A 469 -1.17 0.35 19.36
C SER A 469 -0.72 1.77 19.72
N GLY A 470 0.24 1.91 20.65
CA GLY A 470 0.71 3.21 21.14
C GLY A 470 -0.29 3.95 22.04
N GLY A 471 -1.52 3.46 22.19
CA GLY A 471 -2.57 4.13 22.94
C GLY A 471 -2.62 3.69 24.40
N LEU A 472 -2.61 4.64 25.34
CA LEU A 472 -2.82 4.37 26.78
C LEU A 472 -4.24 3.86 27.11
N PHE A 473 -5.14 3.92 26.14
CA PHE A 473 -6.49 3.37 26.22
C PHE A 473 -6.58 1.89 25.82
N VAL A 474 -5.53 1.30 25.24
CA VAL A 474 -5.43 -0.15 25.00
C VAL A 474 -4.64 -0.78 26.14
N ASP A 475 -5.23 -1.73 26.85
CA ASP A 475 -4.66 -2.26 28.09
C ASP A 475 -3.67 -3.40 27.83
N TYR A 476 -3.96 -4.27 26.85
CA TYR A 476 -3.19 -5.49 26.60
C TYR A 476 -2.89 -5.76 25.12
N HIS A 477 -1.77 -6.43 24.87
CA HIS A 477 -1.40 -6.95 23.56
C HIS A 477 -1.14 -8.46 23.67
N PHE A 478 -1.85 -9.25 22.87
CA PHE A 478 -1.63 -10.69 22.79
C PHE A 478 -0.38 -11.01 21.97
N THR A 479 0.54 -11.74 22.58
CA THR A 479 1.80 -12.16 21.96
C THR A 479 2.25 -13.54 22.48
N ASP A 480 3.48 -13.94 22.18
CA ASP A 480 4.15 -15.11 22.73
C ASP A 480 5.64 -14.81 22.98
N LEU A 481 6.31 -15.73 23.69
CA LEU A 481 7.71 -15.55 24.11
C LEU A 481 8.73 -15.59 22.95
N ILE A 482 8.35 -16.12 21.79
CA ILE A 482 9.21 -16.17 20.61
C ILE A 482 9.10 -14.84 19.85
N THR A 483 7.89 -14.37 19.64
CA THR A 483 7.57 -13.15 18.89
C THR A 483 7.95 -11.89 19.68
N THR A 484 7.71 -11.88 21.00
CA THR A 484 7.96 -10.70 21.85
C THR A 484 8.63 -11.11 23.17
N PRO A 485 9.94 -11.41 23.16
CA PRO A 485 10.66 -11.81 24.37
C PRO A 485 10.49 -10.81 25.52
N ILE A 486 10.54 -11.28 26.78
CA ILE A 486 10.19 -10.48 27.97
C ILE A 486 10.95 -9.15 28.06
N ASN A 487 12.20 -9.12 27.61
CA ASN A 487 13.04 -7.91 27.62
C ASN A 487 12.61 -6.83 26.60
N THR A 488 11.54 -7.05 25.84
CA THR A 488 11.00 -6.10 24.85
C THR A 488 9.74 -5.39 25.32
N GLN A 489 9.30 -5.59 26.58
CA GLN A 489 8.12 -4.92 27.16
C GLN A 489 8.16 -3.39 27.00
N ASP A 490 9.34 -2.77 27.06
CA ASP A 490 9.52 -1.33 26.88
C ASP A 490 9.27 -0.86 25.43
N LEU A 491 9.12 -1.76 24.47
CA LEU A 491 8.71 -1.42 23.10
C LEU A 491 7.19 -1.35 22.93
N PHE A 492 6.42 -1.75 23.95
CA PHE A 492 4.97 -1.77 23.95
C PHE A 492 4.41 -0.83 25.01
N VAL A 493 3.28 -0.19 24.68
CA VAL A 493 2.55 0.65 25.64
C VAL A 493 1.65 -0.24 26.49
N GLU A 494 1.09 -1.28 25.86
CA GLU A 494 0.24 -2.28 26.46
C GLU A 494 1.04 -3.24 27.35
N LYS A 495 0.33 -3.88 28.27
CA LYS A 495 0.87 -5.05 28.97
C LYS A 495 0.80 -6.28 28.06
N LEU A 496 1.87 -7.05 28.01
CA LEU A 496 1.94 -8.23 27.15
C LEU A 496 1.22 -9.42 27.80
N ILE A 497 0.29 -10.03 27.07
CA ILE A 497 -0.31 -11.33 27.40
C ILE A 497 0.40 -12.41 26.58
N TYR A 498 1.09 -13.31 27.26
CA TYR A 498 1.85 -14.39 26.63
C TYR A 498 0.99 -15.63 26.44
N MET A 499 0.70 -15.96 25.18
CA MET A 499 0.11 -17.23 24.79
C MET A 499 1.14 -18.35 24.99
N PRO A 500 0.70 -19.56 25.39
CA PRO A 500 1.60 -20.64 25.80
C PRO A 500 2.47 -21.18 24.66
N ASN A 501 2.03 -21.05 23.41
CA ASN A 501 2.73 -21.54 22.22
C ASN A 501 2.98 -20.39 21.23
N HIS A 502 1.96 -20.03 20.47
CA HIS A 502 2.04 -19.02 19.42
C HIS A 502 0.80 -18.11 19.51
N PHE A 503 0.99 -16.80 19.35
CA PHE A 503 -0.10 -15.82 19.48
C PHE A 503 -1.11 -15.87 18.32
N PHE A 504 -0.62 -16.28 17.14
CA PHE A 504 -1.37 -16.29 15.89
C PHE A 504 -2.10 -17.61 15.68
N SER A 505 -3.42 -17.55 15.50
CA SER A 505 -4.27 -18.71 15.17
C SER A 505 -4.20 -19.04 13.67
N LYS A 506 -4.36 -20.32 13.31
CA LYS A 506 -4.28 -20.81 11.92
C LYS A 506 -5.37 -21.87 11.67
N GLY A 507 -6.19 -21.68 10.64
CA GLY A 507 -7.37 -22.47 10.29
C GLY A 507 -7.16 -23.47 9.16
N HIS A 508 -5.93 -23.58 8.63
CA HIS A 508 -5.62 -24.48 7.50
C HIS A 508 -6.08 -25.93 7.73
N ALA A 509 -6.09 -26.42 8.97
CA ALA A 509 -6.54 -27.77 9.31
C ALA A 509 -8.05 -28.00 9.08
N TYR A 510 -8.85 -26.93 8.99
CA TYR A 510 -10.31 -26.96 8.88
C TYR A 510 -10.83 -26.34 7.58
N GLN A 511 -9.94 -25.98 6.65
CA GLN A 511 -10.27 -25.50 5.30
C GLN A 511 -10.32 -26.66 4.30
N ALA A 512 -11.39 -27.45 4.32
CA ALA A 512 -11.56 -28.60 3.42
C ALA A 512 -11.54 -28.21 1.92
N GLU A 513 -11.87 -26.97 1.59
CA GLU A 513 -11.77 -26.40 0.24
C GLU A 513 -10.33 -26.14 -0.23
N VAL A 514 -9.37 -26.06 0.70
CA VAL A 514 -7.95 -25.91 0.37
C VAL A 514 -7.41 -27.29 0.05
N LYS A 515 -7.32 -27.58 -1.24
CA LYS A 515 -6.63 -28.78 -1.73
C LYS A 515 -5.20 -28.79 -1.20
N GLN A 516 -4.72 -29.97 -0.79
CA GLN A 516 -3.31 -30.17 -0.46
C GLN A 516 -2.46 -29.60 -1.60
N PRO A 517 -1.51 -28.69 -1.30
CA PRO A 517 -0.68 -28.11 -2.34
C PRO A 517 0.11 -29.22 -3.01
N THR A 518 0.07 -29.27 -4.34
CA THR A 518 1.00 -30.10 -5.10
C THR A 518 2.32 -29.34 -5.17
N TYR A 519 3.41 -29.98 -4.71
CA TYR A 519 4.76 -29.43 -4.87
C TYR A 519 5.21 -29.44 -6.35
N GLU A 520 4.47 -30.16 -7.18
CA GLU A 520 4.58 -30.12 -8.63
C GLU A 520 3.68 -29.01 -9.17
N TYR A 521 4.30 -27.94 -9.68
CA TYR A 521 3.62 -26.93 -10.46
C TYR A 521 3.41 -27.46 -11.87
N THR A 522 2.17 -27.82 -12.21
CA THR A 522 1.77 -28.03 -13.59
C THR A 522 1.14 -26.74 -14.10
N PRO A 523 1.75 -26.03 -15.07
CA PRO A 523 1.13 -24.86 -15.68
C PRO A 523 -0.27 -25.25 -16.16
N LYS A 524 -1.26 -24.37 -15.95
CA LYS A 524 -2.55 -24.54 -16.63
C LYS A 524 -2.27 -24.46 -18.13
N VAL A 525 -2.36 -25.59 -18.82
CA VAL A 525 -2.47 -25.60 -20.27
C VAL A 525 -3.70 -24.75 -20.58
N GLU A 526 -3.51 -23.64 -21.29
CA GLU A 526 -4.64 -22.84 -21.78
C GLU A 526 -5.60 -23.82 -22.45
N GLN A 527 -6.82 -23.93 -21.92
CA GLN A 527 -7.89 -24.48 -22.73
C GLN A 527 -8.05 -23.48 -23.86
N SER A 528 -7.43 -23.80 -24.99
CA SER A 528 -7.64 -23.08 -26.24
C SER A 528 -9.15 -22.93 -26.39
N ARG A 529 -9.61 -21.69 -26.40
CA ARG A 529 -10.87 -21.35 -27.03
C ARG A 529 -10.69 -21.69 -28.50
N ASP A 530 -10.93 -22.95 -28.87
CA ASP A 530 -11.29 -23.43 -30.21
C ASP A 530 -11.29 -24.96 -30.21
N ALA A 531 -12.47 -25.50 -29.93
CA ALA A 531 -12.90 -26.77 -30.48
C ALA A 531 -14.41 -26.66 -30.72
N LYS A 532 -14.79 -25.86 -31.73
CA LYS A 532 -16.00 -26.22 -32.48
C LYS A 532 -15.70 -27.55 -33.13
N GLU A 533 -16.47 -28.56 -32.76
CA GLU A 533 -16.57 -29.82 -33.50
C GLU A 533 -16.71 -29.50 -34.99
N LEU A 534 -15.69 -29.85 -35.77
CA LEU A 534 -15.82 -30.02 -37.21
C LEU A 534 -16.53 -31.35 -37.41
N ASP A 535 -17.80 -31.28 -37.81
CA ASP A 535 -18.53 -32.41 -38.39
C ASP A 535 -17.74 -32.91 -39.62
N PRO A 536 -17.35 -34.18 -39.71
CA PRO A 536 -16.65 -34.71 -40.87
C PRO A 536 -17.50 -34.74 -42.15
N ASN A 537 -18.78 -34.34 -42.11
CA ASN A 537 -19.72 -34.42 -43.24
C ASN A 537 -20.43 -33.10 -43.62
N THR A 538 -19.88 -31.93 -43.29
CA THR A 538 -20.36 -30.64 -43.84
C THR A 538 -19.26 -29.76 -44.40
#